data_AF-A0A7I9ZPF3-F1
#
_entry.id   AF-A0A7I9ZPF3-F1
#
_cell.length_a   1.000
_cell.length_b   1.000
_cell.length_c   1.000
_cell.angle_alpha   90.00
_cell.angle_beta   90.00
_cell.angle_gamma   90.00
#
_symmetry.space_group_name_H-M   'P 1'
#
loop_
_entity.id
_entity.type
_entity.pdbx_description
1 polymer ?
#
loop_
_entity_poly.entity_id
_entity_poly.type
_entity_poly.pdbx_seq_one_letter_code
_entity_poly.pdbx_strand_id
1 'polypeptide(L)'
;MNGVPLQNCINCLSSILVSLPQIPGSINAMPAVLWFRRDLRLGDLPALLAAADVDGEVLACYVLDPRLQNGAGERRLQYLYDALRDLRTGLDGRLLVTRGDPTVRIPALAKAVDAPSVHVSDDFTPFGRRRDEQVRDALGEVELVATGSPYLVSPGRVTKGDGTPYKVFTPFFDTWRKHGWRSPAESGSGSARWIEPAQVPGRSAVTDIPDLGVDLELPAGEKAARDHWQQFCRAGLVDYDGDRNRPDLDGTSRMSAHLKFGTIHPRTLAADLGRGKGPQAYLRELAFRDFYAGVLHEWPKSAWWNWNSAFDRIEVDDGGDAEKAFEAWKAGRTGFPIVDAGMRQLAETGFMHNRVRMIVASFLVKDLHLPWQWGARWFLEQLVDGDMANNQHGWQWAAGCGTDAAPLPGVQPDDPGCEVRPVGRLCASLGAGVVGGRRCAQARRRPPRRLPAADGRPRRGAVRGVAPVRRVEVKRYGYLSISPASTGSATPVT
;
A
#
# COMPACT_ATOMS: atom_id res chain seq x y z
N MET A 1 -3.39 -95.75 19.28
CA MET A 1 -2.76 -95.26 18.04
C MET A 1 -2.25 -93.86 18.33
N ASN A 2 -0.95 -93.75 18.58
CA ASN A 2 -0.28 -92.54 19.05
C ASN A 2 0.52 -91.90 17.91
N GLY A 3 0.62 -90.56 17.94
CA GLY A 3 1.81 -89.85 17.46
C GLY A 3 1.67 -89.09 16.14
N VAL A 4 1.76 -87.76 16.22
CA VAL A 4 2.19 -86.87 15.13
C VAL A 4 3.72 -86.93 15.03
N PRO A 5 4.35 -86.69 13.85
CA PRO A 5 5.10 -85.43 13.73
C PRO A 5 5.11 -84.79 12.33
N LEU A 6 5.45 -83.50 12.35
CA LEU A 6 5.78 -82.59 11.25
C LEU A 6 6.98 -83.04 10.40
N GLN A 7 7.03 -82.50 9.18
CA GLN A 7 8.21 -81.91 8.47
C GLN A 7 8.47 -82.50 7.07
N ASN A 8 8.74 -81.58 6.12
CA ASN A 8 9.16 -81.75 4.71
C ASN A 8 7.97 -81.78 3.73
N CYS A 9 7.81 -80.89 2.74
CA CYS A 9 8.80 -80.20 1.93
C CYS A 9 8.35 -78.77 1.57
N ILE A 10 9.19 -77.83 1.97
CA ILE A 10 9.56 -76.65 1.16
C ILE A 10 9.84 -77.14 -0.27
N ASN A 11 9.27 -76.46 -1.29
CA ASN A 11 9.39 -76.68 -2.75
C ASN A 11 8.11 -77.19 -3.45
N CYS A 12 7.06 -76.36 -3.53
CA CYS A 12 6.06 -76.44 -4.62
C CYS A 12 5.09 -75.24 -4.70
N LEU A 13 5.54 -74.02 -4.37
CA LEU A 13 4.74 -72.80 -4.61
C LEU A 13 5.57 -71.71 -5.31
N SER A 14 6.49 -72.13 -6.18
CA SER A 14 7.23 -71.26 -7.10
C SER A 14 6.62 -71.34 -8.50
N SER A 15 5.33 -71.11 -8.66
CA SER A 15 4.67 -70.92 -9.96
C SER A 15 3.21 -70.55 -9.73
N ILE A 16 2.94 -69.25 -9.62
CA ILE A 16 1.74 -68.49 -10.05
C ILE A 16 1.96 -67.10 -9.43
N LEU A 17 2.94 -66.38 -9.98
CA LEU A 17 2.95 -64.92 -9.94
C LEU A 17 2.39 -64.50 -11.29
N VAL A 18 1.09 -64.23 -11.29
CA VAL A 18 0.42 -63.54 -12.39
C VAL A 18 1.20 -62.27 -12.66
N SER A 19 1.76 -62.18 -13.86
CA SER A 19 2.43 -61.00 -14.38
C SER A 19 1.39 -59.88 -14.48
N LEU A 20 1.27 -59.06 -13.44
CA LEU A 20 0.61 -57.78 -13.54
C LEU A 20 1.51 -56.88 -14.39
N PRO A 21 1.01 -56.32 -15.51
CA PRO A 21 1.79 -55.35 -16.26
C PRO A 21 2.08 -54.16 -15.33
N GLN A 22 3.37 -53.90 -15.10
CA GLN A 22 3.85 -52.63 -14.59
C GLN A 22 3.31 -51.55 -15.52
N ILE A 23 2.37 -50.73 -15.04
CA ILE A 23 1.92 -49.52 -15.75
C ILE A 23 3.08 -48.52 -15.64
N PRO A 24 3.82 -48.20 -16.72
CA PRO A 24 4.75 -47.10 -16.69
C PRO A 24 3.93 -45.85 -17.00
N GLY A 25 3.50 -45.16 -15.95
CA GLY A 25 2.66 -43.98 -16.08
C GLY A 25 2.43 -43.36 -14.73
N SER A 26 3.46 -42.69 -14.20
CA SER A 26 3.19 -41.50 -13.41
C SER A 26 2.26 -40.65 -14.27
N ILE A 27 1.04 -40.36 -13.80
CA ILE A 27 0.29 -39.23 -14.34
C ILE A 27 1.25 -38.06 -14.13
N ASN A 28 1.83 -37.53 -15.21
CA ASN A 28 2.75 -36.41 -15.10
C ASN A 28 1.94 -35.28 -14.48
N ALA A 29 2.25 -34.92 -13.24
CA ALA A 29 1.69 -33.73 -12.62
C ALA A 29 1.96 -32.58 -13.58
N MET A 30 0.92 -31.84 -13.97
CA MET A 30 1.10 -30.66 -14.81
C MET A 30 1.55 -29.51 -13.91
N PRO A 31 2.80 -29.06 -13.99
CA PRO A 31 3.30 -28.06 -13.07
C PRO A 31 2.71 -26.69 -13.39
N ALA A 32 2.47 -25.86 -12.38
CA ALA A 32 2.05 -24.48 -12.56
C ALA A 32 3.17 -23.51 -12.16
N VAL A 33 3.21 -22.31 -12.74
CA VAL A 33 4.06 -21.23 -12.24
C VAL A 33 3.24 -20.31 -11.35
N LEU A 34 3.62 -20.14 -10.08
CA LEU A 34 3.07 -19.08 -9.22
C LEU A 34 4.04 -17.90 -9.22
N TRP A 35 3.68 -16.86 -9.96
CA TRP A 35 4.48 -15.64 -10.03
C TRP A 35 4.05 -14.69 -8.91
N PHE A 36 4.88 -14.49 -7.90
CA PHE A 36 4.68 -13.52 -6.82
C PHE A 36 5.02 -12.09 -7.28
N ARG A 37 4.24 -11.10 -6.81
CA ARG A 37 4.46 -9.66 -7.08
C ARG A 37 4.29 -8.84 -5.80
N ARG A 38 3.07 -8.42 -5.47
CA ARG A 38 2.74 -7.63 -4.26
C ARG A 38 1.85 -8.40 -3.31
N ASP A 39 2.10 -9.69 -3.25
CA ASP A 39 1.37 -10.74 -2.53
C ASP A 39 2.38 -11.69 -1.85
N LEU A 40 3.41 -11.12 -1.22
CA LEU A 40 4.58 -11.83 -0.67
C LEU A 40 4.27 -12.56 0.64
N ARG A 41 3.38 -13.55 0.57
CA ARG A 41 2.91 -14.38 1.69
C ARG A 41 2.46 -15.75 1.18
N LEU A 42 2.32 -16.71 2.07
CA LEU A 42 1.76 -18.04 1.78
C LEU A 42 0.35 -18.21 2.35
N GLY A 43 0.00 -17.48 3.41
CA GLY A 43 -1.35 -17.47 3.98
C GLY A 43 -2.34 -16.59 3.22
N ASP A 44 -3.63 -16.95 3.24
CA ASP A 44 -4.71 -16.17 2.63
C ASP A 44 -4.42 -15.75 1.17
N LEU A 45 -3.86 -16.65 0.36
CA LEU A 45 -3.44 -16.42 -1.02
C LEU A 45 -4.25 -17.28 -2.01
N PRO A 46 -5.36 -16.77 -2.55
CA PRO A 46 -6.18 -17.50 -3.52
C PRO A 46 -5.42 -17.97 -4.77
N ALA A 47 -4.45 -17.20 -5.26
CA ALA A 47 -3.63 -17.57 -6.42
C ALA A 47 -2.77 -18.82 -6.14
N LEU A 48 -2.35 -19.05 -4.90
CA LEU A 48 -1.65 -20.27 -4.51
C LEU A 48 -2.58 -21.48 -4.56
N LEU A 49 -3.79 -21.36 -4.02
CA LEU A 49 -4.78 -22.45 -4.12
C LEU A 49 -5.13 -22.77 -5.57
N ALA A 50 -5.31 -21.74 -6.41
CA ALA A 50 -5.57 -21.94 -7.84
C ALA A 50 -4.39 -22.61 -8.56
N ALA A 51 -3.14 -22.26 -8.22
CA ALA A 51 -1.96 -22.90 -8.80
C ALA A 51 -1.80 -24.36 -8.37
N ALA A 52 -2.26 -24.70 -7.16
CA ALA A 52 -2.14 -26.04 -6.59
C ALA A 52 -3.26 -27.00 -6.99
N ASP A 53 -4.34 -26.51 -7.62
CA ASP A 53 -5.57 -27.28 -7.89
C ASP A 53 -5.34 -28.46 -8.87
N VAL A 54 -4.36 -28.34 -9.77
CA VAL A 54 -4.02 -29.36 -10.77
C VAL A 54 -2.73 -30.08 -10.37
N ASP A 55 -2.85 -31.24 -9.74
CA ASP A 55 -1.76 -32.14 -9.33
C ASP A 55 -0.61 -31.52 -8.49
N GLY A 56 -0.67 -30.25 -8.11
CA GLY A 56 0.02 -29.65 -6.97
C GLY A 56 1.51 -29.33 -7.14
N GLU A 57 2.15 -29.55 -8.30
CA GLU A 57 3.54 -29.10 -8.50
C GLU A 57 3.58 -27.63 -8.93
N VAL A 58 4.24 -26.78 -8.14
CA VAL A 58 4.25 -25.33 -8.36
C VAL A 58 5.67 -24.78 -8.33
N LEU A 59 6.05 -24.07 -9.39
CA LEU A 59 7.24 -23.22 -9.40
C LEU A 59 6.89 -21.85 -8.82
N ALA A 60 7.33 -21.59 -7.59
CA ALA A 60 7.28 -20.25 -7.01
C ALA A 60 8.37 -19.36 -7.63
N CYS A 61 7.96 -18.22 -8.21
CA CYS A 61 8.94 -17.29 -8.78
C CYS A 61 8.66 -15.82 -8.48
N TYR A 62 9.71 -15.01 -8.54
CA TYR A 62 9.65 -13.55 -8.49
C TYR A 62 10.58 -12.93 -9.55
N VAL A 63 10.10 -11.89 -10.23
CA VAL A 63 10.89 -11.13 -11.20
C VAL A 63 11.25 -9.76 -10.62
N LEU A 64 12.55 -9.53 -10.41
CA LEU A 64 13.13 -8.22 -10.16
C LEU A 64 13.08 -7.40 -11.46
N ASP A 65 12.00 -6.65 -11.65
CA ASP A 65 11.80 -5.76 -12.80
C ASP A 65 12.59 -4.45 -12.62
N PRO A 66 13.58 -4.14 -13.47
CA PRO A 66 14.36 -2.92 -13.38
C PRO A 66 13.51 -1.63 -13.43
N ARG A 67 12.34 -1.67 -14.10
CA ARG A 67 11.41 -0.52 -14.17
C ARG A 67 10.83 -0.19 -12.79
N LEU A 68 10.55 -1.21 -11.97
CA LEU A 68 10.06 -1.03 -10.61
C LEU A 68 11.19 -0.64 -9.65
N GLN A 69 12.40 -1.14 -9.89
CA GLN A 69 13.58 -0.79 -9.08
C GLN A 69 13.95 0.69 -9.25
N ASN A 70 13.99 1.18 -10.49
CA ASN A 70 14.33 2.57 -10.79
C ASN A 70 13.28 3.58 -10.30
N GLY A 71 12.05 3.13 -10.03
CA GLY A 71 10.96 3.96 -9.55
C GLY A 71 10.79 3.95 -8.03
N ALA A 72 11.67 3.31 -7.26
CA ALA A 72 11.55 3.14 -5.82
C ALA A 72 12.80 3.58 -5.05
N GLY A 73 12.60 4.27 -3.93
CA GLY A 73 13.69 4.59 -3.02
C GLY A 73 14.18 3.37 -2.24
N GLU A 74 15.38 3.52 -1.66
CA GLU A 74 16.16 2.44 -1.08
C GLU A 74 15.43 1.72 0.06
N ARG A 75 14.76 2.44 0.96
CA ARG A 75 13.99 1.82 2.06
C ARG A 75 12.87 0.91 1.56
N ARG A 76 12.17 1.33 0.51
CA ARG A 76 11.10 0.53 -0.09
C ARG A 76 11.67 -0.71 -0.80
N LEU A 77 12.84 -0.59 -1.43
CA LEU A 77 13.54 -1.73 -2.03
C LEU A 77 14.08 -2.69 -0.98
N GLN A 78 14.67 -2.18 0.10
CA GLN A 78 15.12 -3.00 1.22
C GLN A 78 13.96 -3.82 1.80
N TYR A 79 12.82 -3.18 2.07
CA TYR A 79 11.64 -3.88 2.59
C TYR A 79 11.16 -4.98 1.63
N LEU A 80 11.17 -4.71 0.32
CA LEU A 80 10.86 -5.73 -0.69
C LEU A 80 11.82 -6.93 -0.57
N TYR A 81 13.12 -6.66 -0.50
CA TYR A 81 14.14 -7.70 -0.44
C TYR A 81 14.04 -8.53 0.84
N ASP A 82 13.79 -7.89 1.98
CA ASP A 82 13.57 -8.60 3.25
C ASP A 82 12.28 -9.43 3.21
N ALA A 83 11.19 -8.93 2.63
CA ALA A 83 9.98 -9.70 2.41
C ALA A 83 10.19 -10.89 1.46
N LEU A 84 11.02 -10.76 0.42
CA LEU A 84 11.37 -11.87 -0.47
C LEU A 84 12.23 -12.93 0.23
N ARG A 85 13.13 -12.53 1.14
CA ARG A 85 13.91 -13.48 1.96
C ARG A 85 13.02 -14.22 2.94
N ASP A 86 12.07 -13.54 3.57
CA ASP A 86 11.07 -14.18 4.44
C ASP A 86 10.21 -15.17 3.64
N LEU A 87 9.70 -14.78 2.47
CA LEU A 87 8.94 -15.66 1.58
C LEU A 87 9.78 -16.87 1.12
N ARG A 88 11.04 -16.65 0.72
CA ARG A 88 11.97 -17.74 0.37
C ARG A 88 12.16 -18.70 1.54
N THR A 89 12.26 -18.18 2.76
CA THR A 89 12.39 -19.01 3.97
C THR A 89 11.12 -19.82 4.22
N GLY A 90 9.92 -19.23 4.06
CA GLY A 90 8.65 -19.94 4.17
C GLY A 90 8.40 -21.01 3.10
N LEU A 91 9.16 -20.97 2.01
CA LEU A 91 9.18 -21.96 0.93
C LEU A 91 10.36 -22.96 1.05
N ASP A 92 11.05 -23.00 2.20
CA ASP A 92 12.28 -23.76 2.44
C ASP A 92 13.36 -23.55 1.36
N GLY A 93 13.53 -22.31 0.88
CA GLY A 93 14.50 -21.96 -0.15
C GLY A 93 13.97 -22.02 -1.59
N ARG A 94 12.75 -22.53 -1.81
CA ARG A 94 12.21 -22.82 -3.15
C ARG A 94 11.61 -21.62 -3.91
N LEU A 95 12.02 -20.40 -3.56
CA LEU A 95 11.65 -19.21 -4.32
C LEU A 95 12.69 -18.93 -5.41
N LEU A 96 12.34 -19.17 -6.67
CA LEU A 96 13.15 -18.78 -7.81
C LEU A 96 13.05 -17.27 -8.04
N VAL A 97 14.16 -16.56 -7.85
CA VAL A 97 14.24 -15.12 -8.13
C VAL A 97 15.04 -14.90 -9.40
N THR A 98 14.51 -14.11 -10.33
CA THR A 98 15.19 -13.71 -11.57
C THR A 98 15.12 -12.20 -11.77
N ARG A 99 15.97 -11.63 -12.61
CA ARG A 99 15.97 -10.19 -12.96
C ARG A 99 15.74 -9.98 -14.44
N GLY A 100 14.91 -9.00 -14.80
CA GLY A 100 14.68 -8.60 -16.20
C GLY A 100 13.23 -8.21 -16.47
N ASP A 101 12.85 -8.21 -17.76
CA ASP A 101 11.47 -7.95 -18.17
C ASP A 101 10.59 -9.20 -17.94
N PRO A 102 9.50 -9.09 -17.14
CA PRO A 102 8.53 -10.16 -16.98
C PRO A 102 7.98 -10.73 -18.30
N THR A 103 7.86 -9.92 -19.36
CA THR A 103 7.40 -10.38 -20.69
C THR A 103 8.34 -11.41 -21.32
N VAL A 104 9.59 -11.46 -20.89
CA VAL A 104 10.59 -12.45 -21.34
C VAL A 104 10.79 -13.53 -20.28
N ARG A 105 10.88 -13.14 -19.00
CA ARG A 105 11.22 -14.05 -17.91
C ARG A 105 10.09 -15.03 -17.60
N ILE A 106 8.84 -14.58 -17.57
CA ILE A 106 7.71 -15.45 -17.20
C ILE A 106 7.44 -16.52 -18.27
N PRO A 107 7.36 -16.22 -19.57
CA PRO A 107 7.25 -17.26 -20.60
C PRO A 107 8.42 -18.24 -20.61
N ALA A 108 9.64 -17.74 -20.38
CA ALA A 108 10.82 -18.61 -20.30
C ALA A 108 10.74 -19.59 -19.12
N LEU A 109 10.26 -19.15 -17.95
CA LEU A 109 10.07 -20.02 -16.79
C LEU A 109 8.94 -21.02 -17.01
N ALA A 110 7.80 -20.60 -17.56
CA ALA A 110 6.70 -21.50 -17.88
C ALA A 110 7.14 -22.60 -18.85
N LYS A 111 7.86 -22.23 -19.92
CA LYS A 111 8.45 -23.19 -20.86
C LYS A 111 9.49 -24.11 -20.21
N ALA A 112 10.29 -23.62 -19.27
CA ALA A 112 11.34 -24.42 -18.64
C ALA A 112 10.79 -25.57 -17.79
N VAL A 113 9.57 -25.44 -17.27
CA VAL A 113 8.90 -26.49 -16.50
C VAL A 113 7.73 -27.12 -17.25
N ASP A 114 7.52 -26.81 -18.53
CA ASP A 114 6.36 -27.27 -19.30
C ASP A 114 5.00 -26.94 -18.63
N ALA A 115 4.91 -25.76 -17.99
CA ALA A 115 3.69 -25.33 -17.30
C ALA A 115 2.60 -24.89 -18.29
N PRO A 116 1.37 -25.44 -18.23
CA PRO A 116 0.25 -24.98 -19.04
C PRO A 116 -0.36 -23.67 -18.52
N SER A 117 -0.04 -23.26 -17.28
CA SER A 117 -0.58 -22.07 -16.65
C SER A 117 0.44 -21.30 -15.79
N VAL A 118 0.25 -19.98 -15.76
CA VAL A 118 0.91 -19.04 -14.85
C VAL A 118 -0.16 -18.38 -13.99
N HIS A 119 -0.01 -18.47 -12.68
CA HIS A 119 -0.94 -17.96 -11.69
C HIS A 119 -0.42 -16.69 -11.03
N VAL A 120 -1.32 -15.72 -10.88
CA VAL A 120 -1.06 -14.40 -10.29
C VAL A 120 -2.27 -13.93 -9.48
N SER A 121 -2.07 -13.07 -8.47
CA SER A 121 -3.17 -12.20 -7.99
C SER A 121 -3.52 -11.13 -9.04
N ASP A 122 -4.74 -10.59 -9.09
CA ASP A 122 -5.01 -9.45 -9.99
C ASP A 122 -4.26 -8.18 -9.56
N ASP A 123 -3.79 -7.40 -10.54
CA ASP A 123 -3.25 -6.06 -10.34
C ASP A 123 -4.08 -4.99 -11.06
N PHE A 124 -4.64 -4.06 -10.29
CA PHE A 124 -5.53 -3.01 -10.78
C PHE A 124 -4.80 -1.69 -11.08
N THR A 125 -3.50 -1.61 -10.85
CA THR A 125 -2.72 -0.42 -11.18
C THR A 125 -2.54 -0.27 -12.69
N PRO A 126 -2.39 0.96 -13.24
CA PRO A 126 -2.19 1.15 -14.67
C PRO A 126 -0.95 0.43 -15.22
N PHE A 127 0.13 0.39 -14.43
CA PHE A 127 1.34 -0.35 -14.79
C PHE A 127 1.11 -1.87 -14.77
N GLY A 128 0.53 -2.39 -13.68
CA GLY A 128 0.27 -3.81 -13.51
C GLY A 128 -0.61 -4.39 -14.61
N ARG A 129 -1.70 -3.69 -14.96
CA ARG A 129 -2.59 -4.11 -16.05
C ARG A 129 -1.89 -4.23 -17.39
N ARG A 130 -1.14 -3.18 -17.80
CA ARG A 130 -0.38 -3.19 -19.05
C ARG A 130 0.70 -4.29 -19.05
N ARG A 131 1.37 -4.50 -17.93
CA ARG A 131 2.35 -5.57 -17.76
C ARG A 131 1.68 -6.94 -17.95
N ASP A 132 0.54 -7.17 -17.31
CA ASP A 132 -0.13 -8.46 -17.33
C ASP A 132 -0.78 -8.73 -18.70
N GLU A 133 -1.26 -7.71 -19.41
CA GLU A 133 -1.65 -7.78 -20.82
C GLU A 133 -0.46 -8.21 -21.70
N GLN A 134 0.69 -7.53 -21.58
CA GLN A 134 1.89 -7.88 -22.36
C GLN A 134 2.45 -9.27 -22.03
N VAL A 135 2.40 -9.69 -20.77
CA VAL A 135 2.83 -11.04 -20.36
C VAL A 135 1.88 -12.10 -20.91
N ARG A 136 0.56 -11.84 -20.90
CA ARG A 136 -0.42 -12.75 -21.51
C ARG A 136 -0.16 -12.92 -23.00
N ASP A 137 0.09 -11.83 -23.72
CA ASP A 137 0.42 -11.89 -25.15
C ASP A 137 1.72 -12.70 -25.39
N ALA A 138 2.72 -12.52 -24.53
CA ALA A 138 4.01 -13.22 -24.64
C ALA A 138 3.96 -14.71 -24.24
N LEU A 139 2.96 -15.12 -23.44
CA LEU A 139 2.76 -16.51 -23.02
C LEU A 139 2.14 -17.38 -24.12
N GLY A 140 1.44 -16.79 -25.10
CA GLY A 140 0.82 -17.52 -26.20
C GLY A 140 -0.27 -18.48 -25.70
N GLU A 141 -0.03 -19.78 -25.84
CA GLU A 141 -0.98 -20.84 -25.45
C GLU A 141 -0.99 -21.10 -23.93
N VAL A 142 0.04 -20.67 -23.20
CA VAL A 142 0.10 -20.81 -21.72
C VAL A 142 -0.87 -19.81 -21.08
N GLU A 143 -1.78 -20.29 -20.23
CA GLU A 143 -2.81 -19.45 -19.64
C GLU A 143 -2.25 -18.57 -18.52
N LEU A 144 -2.54 -17.26 -18.54
CA LEU A 144 -2.31 -16.37 -17.40
C LEU A 144 -3.58 -16.27 -16.53
N VAL A 145 -3.60 -17.04 -15.44
CA VAL A 145 -4.73 -17.15 -14.52
C VAL A 145 -4.58 -16.14 -13.38
N ALA A 146 -5.47 -15.15 -13.35
CA ALA A 146 -5.54 -14.18 -12.26
C ALA A 146 -6.61 -14.58 -11.23
N THR A 147 -6.23 -14.72 -9.95
CA THR A 147 -7.14 -15.12 -8.88
C THR A 147 -6.99 -14.25 -7.63
N GLY A 148 -8.09 -13.62 -7.21
CA GLY A 148 -8.11 -12.73 -6.06
C GLY A 148 -7.42 -11.40 -6.34
N SER A 149 -7.27 -10.56 -5.33
CA SER A 149 -6.61 -9.24 -5.46
C SER A 149 -5.97 -8.83 -4.14
N PRO A 150 -5.12 -7.80 -4.11
CA PRO A 150 -4.59 -7.22 -2.86
C PRO A 150 -5.63 -6.48 -2.00
N TYR A 151 -6.89 -6.40 -2.42
CA TYR A 151 -7.97 -5.60 -1.82
C TYR A 151 -9.04 -6.50 -1.18
N LEU A 152 -9.79 -5.98 -0.20
CA LEU A 152 -10.92 -6.72 0.39
C LEU A 152 -12.01 -6.93 -0.66
N VAL A 153 -12.32 -5.85 -1.39
CA VAL A 153 -13.18 -5.86 -2.55
C VAL A 153 -12.40 -5.30 -3.73
N SER A 154 -12.24 -6.11 -4.78
CA SER A 154 -11.49 -5.71 -5.97
C SER A 154 -12.10 -4.47 -6.63
N PRO A 155 -11.26 -3.53 -7.14
CA PRO A 155 -11.73 -2.40 -7.93
C PRO A 155 -12.71 -2.80 -9.03
N GLY A 156 -13.73 -1.97 -9.25
CA GLY A 156 -14.80 -2.21 -10.24
C GLY A 156 -15.98 -3.07 -9.72
N ARG A 157 -15.88 -3.72 -8.56
CA ARG A 157 -16.99 -4.54 -8.02
C ARG A 157 -18.04 -3.76 -7.22
N VAL A 158 -17.69 -2.60 -6.68
CA VAL A 158 -18.61 -1.72 -5.95
C VAL A 158 -19.00 -0.56 -6.85
N THR A 159 -20.23 -0.62 -7.37
CA THR A 159 -20.81 0.38 -8.28
C THR A 159 -22.13 0.91 -7.73
N LYS A 160 -22.61 2.00 -8.31
CA LYS A 160 -23.98 2.48 -8.08
C LYS A 160 -25.00 1.56 -8.74
N GLY A 161 -26.29 1.80 -8.47
CA GLY A 161 -27.37 1.02 -9.07
C GLY A 161 -27.42 1.08 -10.61
N ASP A 162 -26.84 2.12 -11.23
CA ASP A 162 -26.70 2.27 -12.68
C ASP A 162 -25.38 1.69 -13.24
N GLY A 163 -24.58 1.01 -12.41
CA GLY A 163 -23.28 0.46 -12.79
C GLY A 163 -22.14 1.49 -12.79
N THR A 164 -22.40 2.77 -12.55
CA THR A 164 -21.35 3.81 -12.57
C THR A 164 -20.47 3.79 -11.31
N PRO A 165 -19.19 4.20 -11.41
CA PRO A 165 -18.27 4.25 -10.28
C PRO A 165 -18.64 5.35 -9.26
N TYR A 166 -18.28 5.14 -8.01
CA TYR A 166 -18.39 6.14 -6.96
C TYR A 166 -17.28 7.19 -7.03
N LYS A 167 -17.63 8.45 -6.76
CA LYS A 167 -16.71 9.61 -6.69
C LYS A 167 -16.59 10.21 -5.28
N VAL A 168 -17.40 9.73 -4.34
CA VAL A 168 -17.51 10.21 -2.95
C VAL A 168 -17.42 8.98 -2.04
N PHE A 169 -16.67 9.08 -0.94
CA PHE A 169 -16.34 7.93 -0.10
C PHE A 169 -17.55 7.39 0.68
N THR A 170 -18.35 8.26 1.29
CA THR A 170 -19.47 7.83 2.15
C THR A 170 -20.44 6.86 1.46
N PRO A 171 -21.03 7.17 0.28
CA PRO A 171 -21.94 6.24 -0.39
C PRO A 171 -21.22 4.99 -0.96
N PHE A 172 -19.93 5.11 -1.31
CA PHE A 172 -19.10 3.96 -1.64
C PHE A 172 -18.98 3.01 -0.44
N PHE A 173 -18.64 3.54 0.74
CA PHE A 173 -18.42 2.78 1.95
C PHE A 173 -19.67 2.00 2.37
N ASP A 174 -20.85 2.62 2.31
CA ASP A 174 -22.11 1.96 2.63
C ASP A 174 -22.40 0.79 1.68
N THR A 175 -22.14 0.96 0.39
CA THR A 175 -22.33 -0.10 -0.62
C THR A 175 -21.26 -1.19 -0.49
N TRP A 176 -20.00 -0.80 -0.26
CA TRP A 176 -18.87 -1.70 -0.05
C TRP A 176 -19.09 -2.61 1.17
N ARG A 177 -19.64 -2.07 2.27
CA ARG A 177 -20.02 -2.87 3.45
C ARG A 177 -21.13 -3.88 3.14
N LYS A 178 -22.15 -3.47 2.35
CA LYS A 178 -23.25 -4.36 1.94
C LYS A 178 -22.80 -5.45 0.98
N HIS A 179 -21.86 -5.13 0.09
CA HIS A 179 -21.23 -6.11 -0.81
C HIS A 179 -20.49 -7.18 -0.02
N GLY A 180 -19.77 -6.80 1.04
CA GLY A 180 -19.00 -7.72 1.87
C GLY A 180 -17.77 -8.27 1.14
N TRP A 181 -17.11 -9.25 1.75
CA TRP A 181 -15.91 -9.89 1.21
C TRP A 181 -15.84 -11.35 1.68
N ARG A 182 -15.02 -12.14 1.00
CA ARG A 182 -14.79 -13.55 1.37
C ARG A 182 -13.98 -13.64 2.66
N SER A 183 -14.10 -14.76 3.36
CA SER A 183 -13.19 -15.13 4.45
C SER A 183 -11.75 -15.33 3.93
N PRO A 184 -10.73 -15.28 4.80
CA PRO A 184 -9.37 -15.63 4.44
C PRO A 184 -9.29 -16.99 3.73
N ALA A 185 -8.50 -17.09 2.66
CA ALA A 185 -8.27 -18.34 1.97
C ALA A 185 -7.40 -19.30 2.83
N GLU A 186 -7.73 -20.58 2.83
CA GLU A 186 -7.02 -21.61 3.59
C GLU A 186 -5.76 -22.08 2.85
N SER A 187 -4.81 -21.16 2.64
CA SER A 187 -3.52 -21.45 2.00
C SER A 187 -2.35 -21.39 2.99
N GLY A 188 -1.25 -22.05 2.66
CA GLY A 188 0.01 -22.02 3.40
C GLY A 188 1.14 -22.70 2.63
N SER A 189 2.30 -22.88 3.27
CA SER A 189 3.45 -23.55 2.65
C SER A 189 3.14 -24.98 2.22
N GLY A 190 2.22 -25.68 2.90
CA GLY A 190 1.78 -27.03 2.54
C GLY A 190 0.71 -27.10 1.46
N SER A 191 0.27 -25.97 0.89
CA SER A 191 -0.78 -25.98 -0.15
C SER A 191 -0.32 -26.52 -1.49
N ALA A 192 1.00 -26.56 -1.75
CA ALA A 192 1.57 -27.04 -2.99
C ALA A 192 2.85 -27.87 -2.74
N ARG A 193 3.21 -28.73 -3.69
CA ARG A 193 4.54 -29.33 -3.82
C ARG A 193 5.40 -28.39 -4.64
N TRP A 194 6.40 -27.79 -3.99
CA TRP A 194 7.20 -26.75 -4.62
C TRP A 194 8.34 -27.34 -5.44
N ILE A 195 8.46 -26.90 -6.69
CA ILE A 195 9.56 -27.28 -7.58
C ILE A 195 10.86 -26.65 -7.05
N GLU A 196 11.92 -27.46 -6.94
CA GLU A 196 13.23 -26.95 -6.54
C GLU A 196 13.81 -26.06 -7.64
N PRO A 197 14.23 -24.81 -7.34
CA PRO A 197 14.87 -23.94 -8.33
C PRO A 197 16.12 -24.56 -8.98
N ALA A 198 16.74 -25.54 -8.31
CA ALA A 198 17.88 -26.30 -8.84
C ALA A 198 17.51 -27.28 -9.97
N GLN A 199 16.25 -27.70 -10.05
CA GLN A 199 15.72 -28.63 -11.05
C GLN A 199 15.26 -27.92 -12.33
N VAL A 200 15.07 -26.60 -12.30
CA VAL A 200 14.60 -25.82 -13.46
C VAL A 200 15.71 -25.72 -14.53
N PRO A 201 15.49 -26.22 -15.76
CA PRO A 201 16.43 -26.08 -16.86
C PRO A 201 16.74 -24.61 -17.20
N GLY A 202 17.97 -24.31 -17.64
CA GLY A 202 18.33 -22.96 -18.09
C GLY A 202 18.65 -21.95 -16.98
N ARG A 203 19.15 -22.42 -15.82
CA ARG A 203 19.49 -21.69 -14.57
C ARG A 203 20.27 -20.36 -14.68
N SER A 204 20.79 -20.01 -15.87
CA SER A 204 21.50 -18.76 -16.16
C SER A 204 20.74 -17.47 -15.80
N ALA A 205 19.45 -17.55 -15.45
CA ALA A 205 18.62 -16.41 -15.07
C ALA A 205 18.34 -16.30 -13.55
N VAL A 206 18.80 -17.21 -12.70
CA VAL A 206 18.63 -17.09 -11.24
C VAL A 206 19.49 -15.94 -10.71
N THR A 207 18.91 -15.10 -9.87
CA THR A 207 19.59 -13.93 -9.27
C THR A 207 19.39 -13.94 -7.76
N ASP A 208 20.43 -13.54 -7.03
CA ASP A 208 20.31 -13.33 -5.59
C ASP A 208 19.38 -12.16 -5.27
N ILE A 209 18.75 -12.23 -4.10
CA ILE A 209 17.93 -11.14 -3.57
C ILE A 209 18.88 -10.06 -3.04
N PRO A 210 18.91 -8.85 -3.63
CA PRO A 210 19.86 -7.80 -3.24
C PRO A 210 19.69 -7.36 -1.80
N ASP A 211 20.76 -6.92 -1.15
CA ASP A 211 20.72 -6.23 0.14
C ASP A 211 21.29 -4.83 -0.04
N LEU A 212 20.52 -3.80 0.34
CA LEU A 212 20.99 -2.42 0.27
C LEU A 212 21.63 -1.97 1.58
N GLY A 213 21.54 -2.78 2.65
CA GLY A 213 22.08 -2.45 3.97
C GLY A 213 21.36 -1.29 4.65
N VAL A 214 20.11 -1.02 4.26
CA VAL A 214 19.28 0.04 4.85
C VAL A 214 18.60 -0.49 6.11
N ASP A 215 18.75 0.21 7.22
CA ASP A 215 18.04 -0.14 8.45
C ASP A 215 16.56 0.27 8.36
N LEU A 216 15.66 -0.63 8.75
CA LEU A 216 14.22 -0.44 8.69
C LEU A 216 13.63 -0.56 10.10
N GLU A 217 12.86 0.43 10.51
CA GLU A 217 12.16 0.38 11.81
C GLU A 217 11.15 -0.78 11.89
N LEU A 218 10.58 -1.16 10.74
CA LEU A 218 9.54 -2.17 10.64
C LEU A 218 10.10 -3.42 9.93
N PRO A 219 10.18 -4.57 10.62
CA PRO A 219 10.57 -5.82 9.98
C PRO A 219 9.59 -6.21 8.86
N ALA A 220 10.12 -6.66 7.73
CA ALA A 220 9.33 -7.14 6.60
C ALA A 220 8.94 -8.62 6.76
N GLY A 221 8.07 -9.11 5.88
CA GLY A 221 7.67 -10.52 5.82
C GLY A 221 6.31 -10.83 6.46
N GLU A 222 5.79 -12.02 6.17
CA GLU A 222 4.48 -12.48 6.60
C GLU A 222 4.44 -12.71 8.11
N LYS A 223 5.49 -13.31 8.68
CA LYS A 223 5.57 -13.54 10.12
C LYS A 223 5.52 -12.22 10.89
N ALA A 224 6.38 -11.27 10.50
CA ALA A 224 6.41 -9.94 11.11
C ALA A 224 5.07 -9.21 11.00
N ALA A 225 4.40 -9.31 9.84
CA ALA A 225 3.09 -8.71 9.63
C ALA A 225 2.04 -9.25 10.60
N ARG A 226 1.99 -10.58 10.78
CA ARG A 226 1.03 -11.23 11.69
C ARG A 226 1.33 -10.89 13.14
N ASP A 227 2.59 -10.95 13.56
CA ASP A 227 2.99 -10.63 14.94
C ASP A 227 2.61 -9.18 15.30
N HIS A 228 2.91 -8.24 14.39
CA HIS A 228 2.57 -6.83 14.56
C HIS A 228 1.07 -6.60 14.59
N TRP A 229 0.31 -7.21 13.67
CA TRP A 229 -1.14 -7.10 13.66
C TRP A 229 -1.76 -7.62 14.96
N GLN A 230 -1.32 -8.78 15.45
CA GLN A 230 -1.82 -9.35 16.70
C GLN A 230 -1.47 -8.49 17.93
N GLN A 231 -0.28 -7.87 17.93
CA GLN A 231 0.06 -6.89 18.97
C GLN A 231 -0.88 -5.67 18.93
N PHE A 232 -1.15 -5.14 17.75
CA PHE A 232 -2.07 -4.00 17.59
C PHE A 232 -3.51 -4.36 18.00
N CYS A 233 -4.00 -5.55 17.64
CA CYS A 233 -5.31 -6.06 18.08
C CYS A 233 -5.43 -6.09 19.61
N ARG A 234 -4.36 -6.51 20.31
CA ARG A 234 -4.35 -6.60 21.78
C ARG A 234 -4.25 -5.23 22.47
N ALA A 235 -3.47 -4.30 21.91
CA ALA A 235 -3.04 -3.11 22.63
C ALA A 235 -3.60 -1.78 22.10
N GLY A 236 -3.90 -1.67 20.79
CA GLY A 236 -4.24 -0.38 20.17
C GLY A 236 -5.59 -0.34 19.45
N LEU A 237 -6.14 -1.49 19.04
CA LEU A 237 -7.32 -1.52 18.18
C LEU A 237 -8.58 -0.94 18.84
N VAL A 238 -8.75 -1.09 20.16
CA VAL A 238 -9.92 -0.60 20.89
C VAL A 238 -9.98 0.93 20.87
N ASP A 239 -8.85 1.59 21.13
CA ASP A 239 -8.74 3.05 21.25
C ASP A 239 -8.45 3.76 19.91
N TYR A 240 -8.27 2.98 18.84
CA TYR A 240 -7.89 3.46 17.51
C TYR A 240 -8.71 4.67 17.00
N ASP A 241 -10.03 4.67 17.24
CA ASP A 241 -10.89 5.76 16.76
C ASP A 241 -10.50 7.14 17.34
N GLY A 242 -10.12 7.16 18.63
CA GLY A 242 -9.65 8.36 19.32
C GLY A 242 -8.18 8.68 19.01
N ASP A 243 -7.32 7.66 19.03
CA ASP A 243 -5.87 7.86 19.02
C ASP A 243 -5.28 8.07 17.61
N ARG A 244 -5.94 7.60 16.54
CA ARG A 244 -5.44 7.72 15.15
C ARG A 244 -5.20 9.16 14.66
N ASN A 245 -5.70 10.15 15.40
CA ASN A 245 -5.53 11.57 15.09
C ASN A 245 -4.40 12.24 15.89
N ARG A 246 -3.73 11.51 16.79
CA ARG A 246 -2.70 12.00 17.71
C ARG A 246 -1.32 11.55 17.26
N PRO A 247 -0.57 12.38 16.50
CA PRO A 247 0.76 12.01 16.01
C PRO A 247 1.81 11.92 17.12
N ASP A 248 1.50 12.39 18.32
CA ASP A 248 2.31 12.24 19.52
C ASP A 248 2.16 10.86 20.21
N LEU A 249 1.18 10.06 19.78
CA LEU A 249 0.93 8.71 20.28
C LEU A 249 1.27 7.66 19.21
N ASP A 250 1.64 6.46 19.64
CA ASP A 250 1.75 5.30 18.76
C ASP A 250 0.37 4.63 18.59
N GLY A 251 -0.60 5.43 18.14
CA GLY A 251 -2.03 5.06 18.09
C GLY A 251 -2.48 4.39 16.79
N THR A 252 -1.56 3.94 15.94
CA THR A 252 -1.89 3.36 14.62
C THR A 252 -1.18 2.03 14.41
N SER A 253 -1.74 1.17 13.55
CA SER A 253 -1.24 -0.20 13.36
C SER A 253 0.08 -0.32 12.61
N ARG A 254 0.54 0.75 11.94
CA ARG A 254 1.72 0.73 11.06
C ARG A 254 1.72 -0.41 10.01
N MET A 255 0.53 -0.93 9.64
CA MET A 255 0.38 -2.06 8.71
C MET A 255 0.49 -1.68 7.22
N SER A 256 0.70 -0.40 6.90
CA SER A 256 0.65 0.11 5.53
C SER A 256 1.71 -0.52 4.60
N ALA A 257 2.93 -0.72 5.08
CA ALA A 257 3.99 -1.41 4.33
C ALA A 257 3.64 -2.89 4.07
N HIS A 258 3.18 -3.61 5.10
CA HIS A 258 2.74 -5.00 4.98
C HIS A 258 1.60 -5.15 3.95
N LEU A 259 0.61 -4.25 3.97
CA LEU A 259 -0.51 -4.23 3.02
C LEU A 259 -0.09 -3.83 1.60
N LYS A 260 0.95 -3.01 1.45
CA LYS A 260 1.49 -2.59 0.15
C LYS A 260 2.23 -3.73 -0.55
N PHE A 261 2.99 -4.53 0.20
CA PHE A 261 3.72 -5.70 -0.33
C PHE A 261 2.94 -7.01 -0.23
N GLY A 262 1.77 -6.98 0.39
CA GLY A 262 0.89 -8.14 0.54
C GLY A 262 1.51 -9.24 1.38
N THR A 263 2.39 -8.90 2.34
CA THR A 263 2.89 -9.82 3.37
C THR A 263 1.78 -10.20 4.36
N ILE A 264 0.66 -9.47 4.33
CA ILE A 264 -0.61 -9.86 4.93
C ILE A 264 -1.74 -9.38 4.03
N HIS A 265 -2.82 -10.14 3.95
CA HIS A 265 -4.00 -9.76 3.18
C HIS A 265 -5.00 -9.01 4.06
N PRO A 266 -5.70 -7.97 3.58
CA PRO A 266 -6.66 -7.23 4.41
C PRO A 266 -7.88 -8.06 4.86
N ARG A 267 -8.21 -9.20 4.20
CA ARG A 267 -9.19 -10.18 4.72
C ARG A 267 -8.75 -10.77 6.06
N THR A 268 -7.46 -11.07 6.20
CA THR A 268 -6.90 -11.55 7.47
C THR A 268 -7.11 -10.51 8.58
N LEU A 269 -6.88 -9.23 8.29
CA LEU A 269 -7.12 -8.14 9.26
C LEU A 269 -8.61 -8.02 9.58
N ALA A 270 -9.45 -8.01 8.55
CA ALA A 270 -10.90 -7.84 8.69
C ALA A 270 -11.57 -8.97 9.48
N ALA A 271 -11.02 -10.19 9.41
CA ALA A 271 -11.51 -11.34 10.18
C ALA A 271 -11.37 -11.14 11.70
N ASP A 272 -10.36 -10.38 12.14
CA ASP A 272 -10.11 -10.08 13.56
C ASP A 272 -10.90 -8.85 14.06
N LEU A 273 -11.59 -8.12 13.19
CA LEU A 273 -12.29 -6.89 13.57
C LEU A 273 -13.63 -7.17 14.25
N GLY A 274 -13.76 -6.72 15.48
CA GLY A 274 -15.03 -6.68 16.21
C GLY A 274 -15.98 -5.56 15.74
N ARG A 275 -17.10 -5.40 16.47
CA ARG A 275 -18.13 -4.38 16.21
C ARG A 275 -17.93 -3.06 16.96
N GLY A 276 -16.88 -2.95 17.79
CA GLY A 276 -16.57 -1.74 18.55
C GLY A 276 -16.14 -0.56 17.69
N LYS A 277 -16.12 0.65 18.26
CA LYS A 277 -15.77 1.90 17.54
C LYS A 277 -14.38 1.83 16.90
N GLY A 278 -13.35 1.45 17.64
CA GLY A 278 -11.98 1.30 17.12
C GLY A 278 -11.88 0.33 15.92
N PRO A 279 -12.34 -0.93 16.05
CA PRO A 279 -12.41 -1.86 14.93
C PRO A 279 -13.18 -1.34 13.71
N GLN A 280 -14.33 -0.69 13.89
CA GLN A 280 -15.11 -0.14 12.78
C GLN A 280 -14.46 1.08 12.14
N ALA A 281 -13.75 1.91 12.91
CA ALA A 281 -12.91 2.98 12.38
C ALA A 281 -11.76 2.39 11.55
N TYR A 282 -11.10 1.33 12.02
CA TYR A 282 -10.05 0.65 11.28
C TYR A 282 -10.56 0.04 9.96
N LEU A 283 -11.74 -0.59 9.99
CA LEU A 283 -12.40 -1.11 8.79
C LEU A 283 -12.67 -0.01 7.76
N ARG A 284 -13.06 1.19 8.21
CA ARG A 284 -13.26 2.35 7.33
C ARG A 284 -11.96 2.76 6.63
N GLU A 285 -10.82 2.69 7.31
CA GLU A 285 -9.52 2.98 6.69
C GLU A 285 -9.11 1.91 5.67
N LEU A 286 -9.43 0.63 5.91
CA LEU A 286 -9.29 -0.42 4.88
C LEU A 286 -10.17 -0.13 3.65
N ALA A 287 -11.39 0.36 3.87
CA ALA A 287 -12.26 0.76 2.77
C ALA A 287 -11.72 1.98 2.00
N PHE A 288 -11.02 2.93 2.64
CA PHE A 288 -10.34 4.03 1.92
C PHE A 288 -9.26 3.51 0.97
N ARG A 289 -8.53 2.46 1.36
CA ARG A 289 -7.56 1.78 0.49
C ARG A 289 -8.23 1.19 -0.75
N ASP A 290 -9.36 0.50 -0.57
CA ASP A 290 -10.13 -0.06 -1.69
C ASP A 290 -10.76 1.06 -2.56
N PHE A 291 -11.26 2.14 -1.94
CA PHE A 291 -11.82 3.29 -2.64
C PHE A 291 -10.80 3.94 -3.58
N TYR A 292 -9.62 4.29 -3.07
CA TYR A 292 -8.59 4.90 -3.92
C TYR A 292 -8.07 3.98 -5.01
N ALA A 293 -8.00 2.67 -4.76
CA ALA A 293 -7.71 1.71 -5.81
C ALA A 293 -8.81 1.66 -6.88
N GLY A 294 -10.09 1.75 -6.48
CA GLY A 294 -11.24 1.91 -7.36
C GLY A 294 -11.15 3.16 -8.24
N VAL A 295 -10.84 4.32 -7.64
CA VAL A 295 -10.69 5.59 -8.36
C VAL A 295 -9.55 5.52 -9.37
N LEU A 296 -8.38 5.00 -8.97
CA LEU A 296 -7.24 4.86 -9.89
C LEU A 296 -7.53 3.87 -11.02
N HIS A 297 -8.25 2.78 -10.74
CA HIS A 297 -8.61 1.79 -11.74
C HIS A 297 -9.52 2.38 -12.83
N GLU A 298 -10.53 3.16 -12.41
CA GLU A 298 -11.49 3.80 -13.29
C GLU A 298 -10.87 4.98 -14.07
N TRP A 299 -10.08 5.81 -13.39
CA TRP A 299 -9.48 7.01 -13.96
C TRP A 299 -7.95 6.94 -13.94
N PRO A 300 -7.30 6.06 -14.74
CA PRO A 300 -5.86 5.80 -14.66
C PRO A 300 -4.97 7.02 -14.90
N LYS A 301 -5.48 8.05 -15.58
CA LYS A 301 -4.78 9.33 -15.78
C LYS A 301 -4.61 10.12 -14.47
N SER A 302 -5.43 9.86 -13.44
CA SER A 302 -5.32 10.48 -12.11
C SER A 302 -3.99 10.14 -11.43
N ALA A 303 -3.25 9.14 -11.90
CA ALA A 303 -1.90 8.87 -11.40
C ALA A 303 -0.95 10.05 -11.58
N TRP A 304 -1.16 10.86 -12.63
CA TRP A 304 -0.22 11.89 -13.07
C TRP A 304 -0.85 13.27 -13.24
N TRP A 305 -2.15 13.30 -13.51
CA TRP A 305 -2.92 14.52 -13.79
C TRP A 305 -3.96 14.75 -12.70
N ASN A 306 -4.46 15.98 -12.60
CA ASN A 306 -5.57 16.28 -11.72
C ASN A 306 -6.78 15.45 -12.14
N TRP A 307 -7.41 14.76 -11.18
CA TRP A 307 -8.65 14.04 -11.44
C TRP A 307 -9.76 15.02 -11.85
N ASN A 308 -9.85 16.17 -11.15
CA ASN A 308 -10.67 17.30 -11.57
C ASN A 308 -9.85 18.28 -12.43
N SER A 309 -10.01 18.19 -13.76
CA SER A 309 -9.28 19.02 -14.73
C SER A 309 -9.59 20.51 -14.64
N ALA A 310 -10.64 20.94 -13.93
CA ALA A 310 -10.84 22.37 -13.64
C ALA A 310 -9.66 22.99 -12.87
N PHE A 311 -8.91 22.17 -12.12
CA PHE A 311 -7.74 22.60 -11.35
C PHE A 311 -6.47 22.74 -12.19
N ASP A 312 -6.46 22.29 -13.46
CA ASP A 312 -5.31 22.45 -14.36
C ASP A 312 -5.00 23.93 -14.66
N ARG A 313 -5.96 24.83 -14.39
CA ARG A 313 -5.84 26.28 -14.59
C ARG A 313 -5.27 27.03 -13.38
N ILE A 314 -5.04 26.36 -12.25
CA ILE A 314 -4.47 27.02 -11.07
C ILE A 314 -3.01 27.37 -11.34
N GLU A 315 -2.69 28.65 -11.17
CA GLU A 315 -1.31 29.12 -11.21
C GLU A 315 -0.54 28.62 -9.98
N VAL A 316 0.53 27.88 -10.24
CA VAL A 316 1.48 27.36 -9.26
C VAL A 316 2.78 28.16 -9.31
N ASP A 317 3.50 28.21 -8.20
CA ASP A 317 4.81 28.87 -8.15
C ASP A 317 5.85 28.00 -8.87
N ASP A 318 6.72 28.63 -9.66
CA ASP A 318 7.80 27.99 -10.42
C ASP A 318 9.14 28.75 -10.29
N GLY A 319 10.18 28.23 -10.96
CA GLY A 319 11.51 28.82 -10.98
C GLY A 319 12.34 28.61 -9.70
N GLY A 320 13.46 29.34 -9.59
CA GLY A 320 14.49 29.07 -8.59
C GLY A 320 14.06 29.30 -7.14
N ASP A 321 13.08 30.18 -6.89
CA ASP A 321 12.57 30.39 -5.52
C ASP A 321 11.58 29.29 -5.10
N ALA A 322 10.77 28.79 -6.05
CA ALA A 322 9.91 27.62 -5.83
C ALA A 322 10.75 26.36 -5.53
N GLU A 323 11.84 26.15 -6.28
CA GLU A 323 12.79 25.06 -6.03
C GLU A 323 13.44 25.16 -4.64
N LYS A 324 13.91 26.35 -4.24
CA LYS A 324 14.44 26.56 -2.88
C LYS A 324 13.41 26.28 -1.79
N ALA A 325 12.15 26.71 -1.99
CA ALA A 325 11.07 26.43 -1.06
C ALA A 325 10.79 24.92 -0.96
N PHE A 326 10.82 24.21 -2.09
CA PHE A 326 10.66 22.76 -2.13
C PHE A 326 11.81 22.04 -1.41
N GLU A 327 13.06 22.45 -1.60
CA GLU A 327 14.21 21.89 -0.88
C GLU A 327 14.13 22.15 0.64
N ALA A 328 13.67 23.33 1.05
CA ALA A 328 13.43 23.63 2.45
C ALA A 328 12.31 22.76 3.05
N TRP A 329 11.26 22.48 2.27
CA TRP A 329 10.19 21.57 2.67
C TRP A 329 10.70 20.13 2.79
N LYS A 330 11.39 19.58 1.78
CA LYS A 330 11.96 18.23 1.83
C LYS A 330 12.85 18.02 3.06
N ALA A 331 13.67 19.02 3.38
CA ALA A 331 14.60 18.95 4.50
C ALA A 331 13.99 19.27 5.89
N GLY A 332 12.70 19.57 5.97
CA GLY A 332 12.06 19.98 7.23
C GLY A 332 12.70 21.25 7.83
N ARG A 333 12.92 22.27 6.99
CA ARG A 333 13.47 23.58 7.36
C ARG A 333 12.56 24.73 6.92
N THR A 334 11.26 24.50 6.90
CA THR A 334 10.24 25.49 6.53
C THR A 334 10.09 26.57 7.61
N GLY A 335 10.43 26.25 8.86
CA GLY A 335 10.20 27.11 10.02
C GLY A 335 8.86 26.84 10.72
N PHE A 336 8.04 25.92 10.20
CA PHE A 336 6.78 25.47 10.81
C PHE A 336 7.01 24.15 11.55
N PRO A 337 7.01 24.12 12.90
CA PRO A 337 7.48 22.96 13.66
C PRO A 337 6.81 21.63 13.33
N ILE A 338 5.49 21.60 13.11
CA ILE A 338 4.77 20.36 12.77
C ILE A 338 5.11 19.85 11.36
N VAL A 339 5.35 20.77 10.41
CA VAL A 339 5.76 20.43 9.05
C VAL A 339 7.19 19.90 9.08
N ASP A 340 8.07 20.63 9.76
CA ASP A 340 9.48 20.27 9.89
C ASP A 340 9.65 18.92 10.60
N ALA A 341 8.88 18.65 11.65
CA ALA A 341 8.90 17.36 12.35
C ALA A 341 8.43 16.22 11.44
N GLY A 342 7.34 16.41 10.70
CA GLY A 342 6.86 15.41 9.74
C GLY A 342 7.89 15.08 8.67
N MET A 343 8.45 16.10 8.03
CA MET A 343 9.42 15.91 6.94
C MET A 343 10.72 15.25 7.43
N ARG A 344 11.15 15.52 8.67
CA ARG A 344 12.28 14.80 9.28
C ARG A 344 11.93 13.35 9.62
N GLN A 345 10.74 13.09 10.17
CA GLN A 345 10.26 11.72 10.40
C GLN A 345 10.30 10.91 9.09
N LEU A 346 9.75 11.47 8.00
CA LEU A 346 9.78 10.80 6.70
C LEU A 346 11.19 10.51 6.21
N ALA A 347 12.11 11.47 6.32
CA ALA A 347 13.48 11.33 5.85
C ALA A 347 14.30 10.34 6.70
N GLU A 348 14.01 10.23 7.99
CA GLU A 348 14.71 9.34 8.93
C GLU A 348 14.17 7.90 8.83
N THR A 349 12.84 7.74 8.85
CA THR A 349 12.20 6.43 9.07
C THR A 349 11.55 5.84 7.81
N GLY A 350 11.32 6.65 6.78
CA GLY A 350 10.52 6.25 5.61
C GLY A 350 9.03 6.06 5.91
N PHE A 351 8.55 6.61 7.04
CA PHE A 351 7.14 6.62 7.42
C PHE A 351 6.75 8.01 7.93
N MET A 352 5.48 8.37 7.76
CA MET A 352 4.90 9.57 8.35
C MET A 352 3.48 9.28 8.83
N HIS A 353 3.12 9.78 10.01
CA HIS A 353 1.76 9.65 10.53
C HIS A 353 0.74 10.30 9.57
N ASN A 354 -0.41 9.66 9.32
CA ASN A 354 -1.38 10.10 8.30
C ASN A 354 -1.83 11.56 8.49
N ARG A 355 -2.16 11.97 9.72
CA ARG A 355 -2.51 13.38 10.02
C ARG A 355 -1.41 14.35 9.61
N VAL A 356 -0.15 13.97 9.78
CA VAL A 356 1.00 14.81 9.43
C VAL A 356 1.22 14.80 7.92
N ARG A 357 0.99 13.67 7.23
CA ARG A 357 0.97 13.62 5.75
C ARG A 357 0.00 14.64 5.17
N MET A 358 -1.22 14.72 5.72
CA MET A 358 -2.22 15.71 5.30
C MET A 358 -1.73 17.15 5.52
N ILE A 359 -1.10 17.43 6.67
CA ILE A 359 -0.58 18.76 7.00
C ILE A 359 0.54 19.18 6.06
N VAL A 360 1.54 18.33 5.83
CA VAL A 360 2.70 18.67 4.98
C VAL A 360 2.31 18.77 3.51
N ALA A 361 1.34 17.96 3.06
CA ALA A 361 0.80 18.02 1.71
C ALA A 361 0.00 19.31 1.49
N SER A 362 -0.88 19.65 2.44
CA SER A 362 -1.59 20.93 2.42
C SER A 362 -0.62 22.11 2.43
N PHE A 363 0.44 22.05 3.23
CA PHE A 363 1.44 23.11 3.29
C PHE A 363 2.14 23.30 1.94
N LEU A 364 2.55 22.21 1.29
CA LEU A 364 3.19 22.28 -0.03
C LEU A 364 2.26 22.90 -1.09
N VAL A 365 0.99 22.48 -1.13
CA VAL A 365 0.06 22.92 -2.19
C VAL A 365 -0.57 24.28 -1.90
N LYS A 366 -0.88 24.59 -0.63
CA LYS A 366 -1.65 25.79 -0.27
C LYS A 366 -0.80 26.91 0.31
N ASP A 367 0.29 26.61 1.02
CA ASP A 367 1.17 27.63 1.60
C ASP A 367 2.36 27.94 0.70
N LEU A 368 2.92 26.93 0.01
CA LEU A 368 4.01 27.11 -0.96
C LEU A 368 3.54 27.21 -2.42
N HIS A 369 2.25 26.96 -2.68
CA HIS A 369 1.64 26.95 -4.01
C HIS A 369 2.39 26.10 -5.05
N LEU A 370 3.02 25.01 -4.61
CA LEU A 370 3.75 24.11 -5.49
C LEU A 370 2.84 23.02 -6.08
N PRO A 371 3.18 22.47 -7.25
CA PRO A 371 2.45 21.34 -7.81
C PRO A 371 2.46 20.15 -6.85
N TRP A 372 1.29 19.56 -6.57
CA TRP A 372 1.17 18.39 -5.70
C TRP A 372 2.02 17.21 -6.19
N GLN A 373 2.26 17.13 -7.50
CA GLN A 373 3.07 16.10 -8.15
C GLN A 373 4.53 16.09 -7.63
N TRP A 374 5.06 17.25 -7.22
CA TRP A 374 6.42 17.33 -6.65
C TRP A 374 6.48 16.61 -5.31
N GLY A 375 5.53 16.93 -4.42
CA GLY A 375 5.42 16.28 -3.12
C GLY A 375 5.07 14.79 -3.24
N ALA A 376 4.19 14.43 -4.17
CA ALA A 376 3.82 13.05 -4.43
C ALA A 376 5.00 12.19 -4.87
N ARG A 377 5.86 12.73 -5.74
CA ARG A 377 7.10 12.06 -6.17
C ARG A 377 8.06 11.86 -5.00
N TRP A 378 8.30 12.92 -4.22
CA TRP A 378 9.13 12.83 -3.02
C TRP A 378 8.62 11.78 -2.03
N PHE A 379 7.31 11.72 -1.82
CA PHE A 379 6.70 10.70 -0.96
C PHE A 379 6.92 9.28 -1.52
N LEU A 380 6.77 9.05 -2.82
CA LEU A 380 7.05 7.74 -3.42
C LEU A 380 8.53 7.33 -3.37
N GLU A 381 9.44 8.31 -3.30
CA GLU A 381 10.87 8.08 -3.09
C GLU A 381 11.18 7.73 -1.63
N GLN A 382 10.54 8.38 -0.65
CA GLN A 382 10.89 8.19 0.76
C GLN A 382 10.09 7.08 1.46
N LEU A 383 8.82 6.90 1.11
CA LEU A 383 7.91 6.03 1.84
C LEU A 383 8.18 4.53 1.59
N VAL A 384 8.36 3.77 2.66
CA VAL A 384 8.34 2.31 2.63
C VAL A 384 6.98 1.80 2.11
N ASP A 385 5.90 2.47 2.53
CA ASP A 385 4.53 2.15 2.17
C ASP A 385 4.03 2.83 0.88
N GLY A 386 4.93 3.43 0.08
CA GLY A 386 4.54 4.17 -1.11
C GLY A 386 3.77 3.30 -2.11
N ASP A 387 2.46 3.52 -2.19
CA ASP A 387 1.50 2.92 -3.11
C ASP A 387 0.91 3.98 -4.04
N MET A 388 0.77 3.66 -5.32
CA MET A 388 0.35 4.63 -6.34
C MET A 388 -1.08 5.13 -6.08
N ALA A 389 -2.03 4.27 -5.74
CA ALA A 389 -3.42 4.70 -5.53
C ALA A 389 -3.53 5.58 -4.28
N ASN A 390 -3.03 5.09 -3.14
CA ASN A 390 -3.13 5.81 -1.88
C ASN A 390 -2.34 7.12 -1.88
N ASN A 391 -1.12 7.12 -2.44
CA ASN A 391 -0.30 8.33 -2.49
C ASN A 391 -0.92 9.40 -3.38
N GLN A 392 -1.25 9.07 -4.64
CA GLN A 392 -1.73 10.08 -5.58
C GLN A 392 -3.08 10.66 -5.15
N HIS A 393 -3.99 9.83 -4.66
CA HIS A 393 -5.29 10.32 -4.21
C HIS A 393 -5.25 11.04 -2.86
N GLY A 394 -4.30 10.70 -1.98
CA GLY A 394 -4.03 11.49 -0.77
C GLY A 394 -3.51 12.90 -1.09
N TRP A 395 -2.61 13.02 -2.07
CA TRP A 395 -2.10 14.32 -2.54
C TRP A 395 -3.19 15.15 -3.24
N GLN A 396 -3.98 14.53 -4.11
CA GLN A 396 -5.09 15.20 -4.77
C GLN A 396 -6.21 15.61 -3.81
N TRP A 397 -6.46 14.83 -2.75
CA TRP A 397 -7.35 15.21 -1.68
C TRP A 397 -6.87 16.50 -0.97
N ALA A 398 -5.58 16.58 -0.66
CA ALA A 398 -4.99 17.78 -0.05
C ALA A 398 -5.00 18.99 -0.99
N ALA A 399 -4.84 18.76 -2.31
CA ALA A 399 -4.86 19.78 -3.34
C ALA A 399 -6.27 20.27 -3.72
N GLY A 400 -7.34 19.59 -3.28
CA GLY A 400 -8.71 19.93 -3.65
C GLY A 400 -9.16 19.39 -5.01
N CYS A 401 -8.28 18.75 -5.79
CA CYS A 401 -8.57 18.28 -7.14
C CYS A 401 -8.94 16.78 -7.23
N GLY A 402 -8.91 16.06 -6.11
CA GLY A 402 -9.25 14.64 -6.02
C GLY A 402 -10.74 14.35 -5.87
N THR A 403 -11.08 13.06 -5.82
CA THR A 403 -12.38 12.59 -5.36
C THR A 403 -12.55 12.91 -3.86
N ASP A 404 -13.73 13.37 -3.46
CA ASP A 404 -14.05 13.69 -2.05
C ASP A 404 -13.06 14.66 -1.37
N ALA A 405 -12.50 15.59 -2.15
CA ALA A 405 -11.40 16.44 -1.71
C ALA A 405 -11.87 17.55 -0.74
N ALA A 406 -10.96 17.96 0.15
CA ALA A 406 -11.25 19.06 1.08
C ALA A 406 -11.53 20.36 0.29
N PRO A 407 -12.66 21.05 0.56
CA PRO A 407 -12.99 22.27 -0.16
C PRO A 407 -11.91 23.34 0.04
N LEU A 408 -11.64 24.09 -1.02
CA LEU A 408 -10.76 25.26 -0.96
C LEU A 408 -11.51 26.46 -0.36
N PRO A 409 -10.81 27.41 0.28
CA PRO A 409 -11.44 28.63 0.78
C PRO A 409 -12.14 29.39 -0.35
N GLY A 410 -13.46 29.60 -0.20
CA GLY A 410 -14.29 30.35 -1.17
C GLY A 410 -15.28 29.50 -1.97
N VAL A 411 -15.25 28.17 -1.83
CA VAL A 411 -16.25 27.26 -2.42
C VAL A 411 -16.85 26.39 -1.32
N GLN A 412 -17.86 26.91 -0.62
CA GLN A 412 -18.69 26.10 0.29
C GLN A 412 -20.16 26.51 0.17
N PRO A 413 -21.06 25.57 -0.17
CA PRO A 413 -22.41 25.56 0.39
C PRO A 413 -22.32 24.97 1.81
N ASP A 414 -22.92 25.69 2.75
CA ASP A 414 -23.02 25.46 4.20
C ASP A 414 -22.90 23.99 4.67
N ASP A 415 -21.72 23.60 5.19
CA ASP A 415 -21.53 22.43 6.06
C ASP A 415 -20.74 22.86 7.32
N PRO A 416 -21.35 22.84 8.53
CA PRO A 416 -20.71 23.27 9.77
C PRO A 416 -19.60 22.33 10.29
N GLY A 417 -19.30 21.22 9.60
CA GLY A 417 -18.25 20.27 10.01
C GLY A 417 -16.87 20.42 9.34
N CYS A 418 -16.76 21.19 8.26
CA CYS A 418 -15.56 21.24 7.41
C CYS A 418 -14.98 22.66 7.29
N GLU A 419 -14.54 23.25 8.40
CA GLU A 419 -13.77 24.50 8.34
C GLU A 419 -12.27 24.19 8.13
N VAL A 420 -11.76 24.37 6.91
CA VAL A 420 -10.32 24.26 6.63
C VAL A 420 -9.60 25.46 7.24
N ARG A 421 -8.84 25.22 8.32
CA ARG A 421 -8.10 26.24 9.06
C ARG A 421 -6.64 26.29 8.60
N PRO A 422 -6.02 27.49 8.43
CA PRO A 422 -4.59 27.61 8.15
C PRO A 422 -3.76 26.81 9.15
N VAL A 423 -2.64 26.21 8.73
CA VAL A 423 -1.80 25.32 9.55
C VAL A 423 -1.50 25.92 10.94
N GLY A 424 -1.27 27.25 11.02
CA GLY A 424 -1.06 27.95 12.29
C GLY A 424 -2.20 27.85 13.31
N ARG A 425 -3.46 27.70 12.88
CA ARG A 425 -4.62 27.47 13.77
C ARG A 425 -4.84 25.99 14.08
N LEU A 426 -4.43 25.09 13.19
CA LEU A 426 -4.45 23.64 13.41
C LEU A 426 -3.44 23.24 14.50
N CYS A 427 -2.24 23.84 14.52
CA CYS A 427 -1.24 23.64 15.57
C CYS A 427 -1.74 24.03 16.96
N ALA A 428 -2.56 25.09 17.06
CA ALA A 428 -3.12 25.57 18.32
C ALA A 428 -4.23 24.65 18.85
N SER A 429 -5.04 24.05 17.97
CA SER A 429 -6.07 23.07 18.37
C SER A 429 -5.50 21.69 18.72
N LEU A 430 -4.32 21.35 18.19
CA LEU A 430 -3.65 20.07 18.44
C LEU A 430 -2.80 20.06 19.72
N GLY A 431 -2.86 21.11 20.55
CA GLY A 431 -2.19 21.12 21.85
C GLY A 431 -0.68 20.88 21.77
N ALA A 432 -0.03 21.28 20.67
CA ALA A 432 1.42 21.16 20.48
C ALA A 432 2.15 22.15 21.40
N GLY A 433 2.13 21.85 22.70
CA GLY A 433 2.98 22.44 23.71
C GLY A 433 4.39 21.89 23.59
N VAL A 434 5.35 22.81 23.61
CA VAL A 434 6.79 22.60 23.64
C VAL A 434 7.18 21.36 24.46
N VAL A 435 7.79 20.37 23.80
CA VAL A 435 8.56 19.30 24.46
C VAL A 435 9.90 19.91 24.89
N GLY A 436 10.08 20.07 26.20
CA GLY A 436 11.30 20.57 26.81
C GLY A 436 11.08 20.86 28.29
N GLY A 437 11.41 19.89 29.15
CA GLY A 437 11.15 19.96 30.58
C GLY A 437 11.86 21.13 31.28
N ARG A 438 11.06 21.90 32.04
CA ARG A 438 11.31 22.38 33.42
C ARG A 438 10.08 23.17 33.85
N ARG A 439 9.48 22.79 34.99
CA ARG A 439 8.36 23.51 35.61
C ARG A 439 8.79 24.94 35.90
N CYS A 440 8.03 25.94 35.43
CA CYS A 440 8.06 27.28 36.01
C CYS A 440 6.62 27.77 36.23
N ALA A 441 6.37 28.17 37.47
CA ALA A 441 5.10 28.56 38.02
C ALA A 441 4.45 29.76 37.32
N GLN A 442 3.13 29.82 37.44
CA GLN A 442 2.30 30.98 37.10
C GLN A 442 2.88 32.26 37.71
N ALA A 443 3.11 33.29 36.88
CA ALA A 443 3.30 34.65 37.35
C ALA A 443 2.66 35.65 36.39
N ARG A 444 1.94 36.59 36.98
CA ARG A 444 1.03 37.57 36.38
C ARG A 444 1.76 38.66 35.57
N ARG A 445 0.99 39.28 34.69
CA ARG A 445 1.27 40.47 33.84
C ARG A 445 2.18 41.53 34.50
N ARG A 446 3.25 41.94 33.81
CA ARG A 446 3.82 43.31 33.74
C ARG A 446 4.85 43.40 32.58
N PRO A 447 5.03 44.55 31.92
CA PRO A 447 5.88 44.67 30.72
C PRO A 447 7.34 44.96 31.10
N PRO A 448 8.37 44.46 30.38
CA PRO A 448 9.75 44.77 30.73
C PRO A 448 10.31 45.97 29.96
N ARG A 449 11.06 46.78 30.71
CA ARG A 449 12.03 47.79 30.27
C ARG A 449 13.16 47.16 29.45
N ARG A 450 13.76 47.96 28.56
CA ARG A 450 14.98 47.65 27.79
C ARG A 450 16.22 47.60 28.68
N LEU A 451 17.06 46.56 28.53
CA LEU A 451 18.51 46.54 28.77
C LEU A 451 19.16 45.47 27.84
N PRO A 452 20.48 45.56 27.54
CA PRO A 452 21.04 45.22 26.22
C PRO A 452 21.51 43.77 26.05
N ALA A 453 21.75 43.43 24.79
CA ALA A 453 22.10 42.11 24.29
C ALA A 453 23.54 41.68 24.62
N ALA A 454 23.68 40.40 24.96
CA ALA A 454 24.88 39.61 24.70
C ALA A 454 24.45 38.15 24.42
N ASP A 455 25.18 37.50 23.52
CA ASP A 455 25.20 36.07 23.20
C ASP A 455 24.35 35.54 22.02
N GLY A 456 24.93 35.59 20.81
CA GLY A 456 25.44 34.37 20.18
C GLY A 456 24.50 33.36 19.50
N ARG A 457 23.21 33.65 19.24
CA ARG A 457 22.36 32.76 18.41
C ARG A 457 21.97 33.39 17.07
N PRO A 458 22.13 32.69 15.93
CA PRO A 458 21.61 33.19 14.67
C PRO A 458 20.08 33.23 14.71
N ARG A 459 19.51 34.40 14.38
CA ARG A 459 18.07 34.60 14.23
C ARG A 459 17.57 33.68 13.11
N ARG A 460 16.65 32.77 13.42
CA ARG A 460 15.93 31.94 12.44
C ARG A 460 15.09 32.85 11.54
N GLY A 461 15.55 33.06 10.31
CA GLY A 461 14.66 33.54 9.25
C GLY A 461 13.77 32.37 8.84
N ALA A 462 12.45 32.49 9.05
CA ALA A 462 11.49 31.71 8.27
C ALA A 462 11.79 31.93 6.78
N VAL A 463 11.43 30.97 5.92
CA VAL A 463 11.49 31.17 4.46
C VAL A 463 10.84 32.53 4.15
N ARG A 464 11.66 33.52 3.75
CA ARG A 464 11.19 34.87 3.43
C ARG A 464 10.29 34.76 2.20
N GLY A 465 8.99 35.02 2.36
CA GLY A 465 8.05 34.95 1.24
C GLY A 465 6.61 34.58 1.59
N VAL A 466 6.33 34.08 2.81
CA VAL A 466 4.95 33.80 3.25
C VAL A 466 4.23 35.12 3.55
N ALA A 467 3.77 35.80 2.48
CA ALA A 467 2.77 36.87 2.55
C ALA A 467 1.52 36.36 3.30
N PRO A 468 0.60 37.22 3.80
CA PRO A 468 -0.60 36.73 4.49
C PRO A 468 -1.41 35.80 3.57
N VAL A 469 -1.24 34.48 3.79
CA VAL A 469 -1.62 33.34 2.95
C VAL A 469 -3.07 33.45 2.45
N ARG A 470 -3.97 33.94 3.32
CA ARG A 470 -5.39 34.13 2.98
C ARG A 470 -5.68 35.05 1.78
N ARG A 471 -4.88 36.09 1.53
CA ARG A 471 -5.17 37.04 0.42
C ARG A 471 -4.74 36.52 -0.94
N VAL A 472 -3.67 35.74 -1.00
CA VAL A 472 -3.17 35.14 -2.24
C VAL A 472 -4.03 33.94 -2.62
N GLU A 473 -4.43 33.14 -1.63
CA GLU A 473 -5.31 31.97 -1.82
C GLU A 473 -6.66 32.39 -2.44
N VAL A 474 -7.37 33.35 -1.84
CA VAL A 474 -8.65 33.85 -2.40
C VAL A 474 -8.48 34.44 -3.81
N LYS A 475 -7.33 35.04 -4.14
CA LYS A 475 -7.07 35.61 -5.46
C LYS A 475 -6.78 34.56 -6.52
N ARG A 476 -6.05 33.48 -6.19
CA ARG A 476 -5.75 32.38 -7.13
C ARG A 476 -6.94 31.43 -7.31
N TYR A 477 -7.66 31.15 -6.24
CA TYR A 477 -8.78 30.21 -6.27
C TYR A 477 -10.14 30.86 -6.56
N GLY A 478 -10.26 32.19 -6.39
CA GLY A 478 -11.51 32.93 -6.65
C GLY A 478 -11.95 32.98 -8.12
N TYR A 479 -11.09 32.61 -9.07
CA TYR A 479 -11.42 32.54 -10.50
C TYR A 479 -12.12 31.24 -10.92
N LEU A 480 -12.27 30.27 -10.01
CA LEU A 480 -13.03 29.04 -10.26
C LEU A 480 -14.53 29.28 -9.99
N SER A 481 -15.14 30.22 -10.71
CA SER A 481 -16.60 30.38 -10.72
C SER A 481 -17.20 29.31 -11.62
N ILE A 482 -17.75 28.24 -11.03
CA ILE A 482 -18.60 27.31 -11.77
C ILE A 482 -19.94 28.02 -12.01
N SER A 483 -20.31 28.17 -13.28
CA SER A 483 -21.61 28.70 -13.70
C SER A 483 -22.75 27.80 -13.18
N PRO A 484 -23.84 28.35 -12.60
CA PRO A 484 -24.92 27.53 -12.05
C PRO A 484 -25.77 26.97 -13.18
N ALA A 485 -25.63 25.68 -13.48
CA ALA A 485 -26.53 24.97 -14.37
C ALA A 485 -27.67 24.32 -13.56
N SER A 486 -28.86 24.90 -13.74
CA SER A 486 -30.22 24.36 -13.56
C SER A 486 -30.59 23.68 -12.23
N THR A 487 -31.47 24.38 -11.51
CA THR A 487 -32.35 23.95 -10.44
C THR A 487 -33.16 22.69 -10.74
N GLY A 488 -33.22 21.77 -9.78
CA GLY A 488 -34.16 20.66 -9.71
C GLY A 488 -34.50 20.35 -8.26
N SER A 489 -35.66 20.81 -7.82
CA SER A 489 -36.25 20.69 -6.49
C SER A 489 -36.56 19.25 -6.07
N ALA A 490 -36.31 18.89 -4.80
CA ALA A 490 -37.28 18.20 -3.94
C ALA A 490 -36.78 18.06 -2.49
N THR A 491 -37.70 18.26 -1.57
CA THR A 491 -37.65 18.35 -0.10
C THR A 491 -37.26 17.07 0.66
N PRO A 492 -36.86 17.18 1.94
CA PRO A 492 -36.32 16.08 2.74
C PRO A 492 -37.42 15.28 3.47
N VAL A 493 -37.20 13.97 3.65
CA VAL A 493 -37.85 13.18 4.70
C VAL A 493 -36.78 12.28 5.32
N THR A 494 -36.34 12.73 6.50
CA THR A 494 -35.58 12.09 7.62
C THR A 494 -34.71 10.89 7.34
#